data_AF-A0AAW2S3Q5-F1
#
_entry.id   AF-A0AAW2S3Q5-F1
#
_cell.length_a   1.000
_cell.length_b   1.000
_cell.length_c   1.000
_cell.angle_alpha   90.00
_cell.angle_beta   90.00
_cell.angle_gamma   90.00
#
_symmetry.space_group_name_H-M   'P 1'
#
loop_
_entity.id
_entity.type
_entity.pdbx_description
1 polymer ?
#
loop_
_entity_poly.entity_id
_entity_poly.type
_entity_poly.pdbx_seq_one_letter_code
_entity_poly.pdbx_strand_id
1 'polypeptide(L)'
;MALKVVEQVVSYRAIEAARRAIIGHFHRAMSGQFRRNGKIWVRVLADIPITGKPTEVRMGRGKGNPTGWIARVSTGQSYLKWMV
;
A
#
# COMPACT_ATOMS: atom_id res chain seq x y z
N MET A 1 5.87 16.45 0.33
CA MET A 1 6.62 15.41 1.07
C MET A 1 6.22 14.02 0.54
N ALA A 2 7.04 12.97 0.71
CA ALA A 2 6.77 11.64 0.15
C ALA A 2 7.31 10.50 1.03
N LEU A 3 6.62 9.35 1.01
CA LEU A 3 7.12 8.11 1.59
C LEU A 3 7.83 7.29 0.52
N LYS A 4 9.04 6.85 0.86
CA LYS A 4 9.86 5.95 0.05
C LYS A 4 9.73 4.53 0.58
N VAL A 5 9.81 3.58 -0.34
CA VAL A 5 9.81 2.17 0.00
C VAL A 5 11.22 1.74 0.44
N VAL A 6 11.28 0.97 1.52
CA VAL A 6 12.51 0.35 2.03
C VAL A 6 12.62 -1.12 1.60
N GLU A 7 11.50 -1.83 1.46
CA GLU A 7 11.42 -3.25 1.10
C GLU A 7 10.91 -3.49 -0.33
N GLN A 8 11.39 -4.52 -1.02
CA GLN A 8 11.06 -4.69 -2.45
C GLN A 8 9.62 -5.16 -2.75
N VAL A 9 8.90 -5.64 -1.73
CA VAL A 9 7.54 -6.20 -1.89
C VAL A 9 6.62 -5.53 -0.90
N VAL A 10 5.54 -4.92 -1.39
CA VAL A 10 4.56 -4.22 -0.55
C VAL A 10 3.18 -4.80 -0.80
N SER A 11 2.46 -5.15 0.28
CA SER A 11 1.09 -5.63 0.19
C SER A 11 0.10 -4.48 -0.06
N TYR A 12 -0.98 -4.78 -0.80
CA TYR A 12 -2.07 -3.83 -1.01
C TYR A 12 -2.60 -3.27 0.32
N ARG A 13 -2.80 -4.13 1.32
CA ARG A 13 -3.29 -3.74 2.65
C ARG A 13 -2.38 -2.71 3.32
N ALA A 14 -1.06 -2.86 3.18
CA ALA A 14 -0.09 -1.91 3.73
C ALA A 14 -0.15 -0.56 3.01
N ILE A 15 -0.26 -0.54 1.67
CA ILE A 15 -0.42 0.70 0.88
C ILE A 15 -1.68 1.45 1.34
N GLU A 16 -2.80 0.74 1.49
CA GLU A 16 -4.07 1.36 1.85
C GLU A 16 -4.11 1.83 3.30
N ALA A 17 -3.45 1.10 4.22
CA ALA A 17 -3.26 1.54 5.59
C ALA A 17 -2.43 2.83 5.67
N ALA A 18 -1.33 2.92 4.94
CA ALA A 18 -0.49 4.12 4.88
C ALA A 18 -1.27 5.32 4.32
N ARG A 19 -2.05 5.12 3.25
CA ARG A 19 -2.92 6.15 2.67
C ARG A 19 -3.94 6.66 3.69
N ARG A 20 -4.64 5.76 4.38
CA ARG A 20 -5.64 6.12 5.41
C ARG A 20 -5.01 6.83 6.60
N ALA A 21 -3.84 6.38 7.05
CA ALA A 21 -3.12 7.01 8.15
C ALA A 21 -2.78 8.47 7.85
N ILE A 22 -2.31 8.75 6.63
CA ILE A 22 -1.95 10.11 6.19
C ILE A 22 -3.19 10.98 6.01
N ILE A 23 -4.25 10.46 5.40
CA ILE A 23 -5.54 11.16 5.33
C ILE A 23 -6.03 11.48 6.76
N GLY A 24 -6.08 10.49 7.64
CA GLY A 24 -6.52 10.66 9.03
C GLY A 24 -5.63 11.62 9.84
N HIS A 25 -4.32 11.66 9.57
CA HIS A 25 -3.41 12.65 10.14
C HIS A 25 -3.79 14.07 9.71
N PHE A 26 -4.01 14.30 8.41
CA PHE A 26 -4.43 15.62 7.90
C PHE A 26 -5.81 16.04 8.37
N HIS A 27 -6.76 15.10 8.47
CA HIS A 27 -8.08 15.37 9.04
C HIS A 27 -8.01 15.75 10.52
N ARG A 28 -7.15 15.10 11.32
CA ARG A 28 -7.04 15.41 12.76
C ARG A 28 -6.26 16.68 13.06
N ALA A 29 -5.21 16.97 12.29
CA ALA A 29 -4.37 18.15 12.44
C ALA A 29 -5.03 19.43 11.88
N MET A 30 -6.36 19.59 12.05
CA MET A 30 -7.28 20.50 11.33
C MET A 30 -7.04 22.02 11.51
N SER A 31 -5.81 22.43 11.81
CA SER A 31 -5.28 23.80 11.82
C SER A 31 -4.06 23.88 10.88
N GLY A 32 -4.26 24.15 9.57
CA GLY A 32 -3.13 24.32 8.64
C GLY A 32 -3.45 24.27 7.13
N GLN A 33 -2.39 24.24 6.33
CA GLN A 33 -2.35 24.41 4.85
C GLN A 33 -3.13 23.34 4.05
N PHE A 34 -3.29 22.12 4.60
CA PHE A 34 -3.89 20.99 3.88
C PHE A 34 -5.41 21.11 3.67
N ARG A 35 -6.13 21.95 4.44
CA ARG A 35 -7.60 22.13 4.34
C ARG A 35 -8.05 22.74 3.03
N ARG A 36 -7.19 23.47 2.32
CA ARG A 36 -7.57 24.23 1.11
C ARG A 36 -7.15 23.53 -0.18
N ASN A 37 -5.96 22.93 -0.23
CA ASN A 37 -5.37 22.39 -1.48
C ASN A 37 -4.59 21.07 -1.31
N GLY A 38 -4.80 20.34 -0.21
CA GLY A 38 -4.05 19.11 0.05
C GLY A 38 -4.39 17.99 -0.93
N LYS A 39 -3.42 17.58 -1.77
CA LYS A 39 -3.59 16.46 -2.71
C LYS A 39 -2.63 15.32 -2.36
N ILE A 40 -3.18 14.10 -2.29
CA ILE A 40 -2.44 12.87 -2.00
C ILE A 40 -2.47 12.00 -3.25
N TRP A 41 -1.31 11.43 -3.60
CA TRP A 41 -1.10 10.57 -4.75
C TRP A 41 -0.52 9.23 -4.31
N VAL A 42 -1.20 8.15 -4.67
CA VAL A 42 -0.64 6.80 -4.62
C VAL A 42 0.03 6.53 -5.97
N ARG A 43 1.32 6.15 -5.95
CA ARG A 43 2.15 5.97 -7.15
C ARG A 43 2.40 4.49 -7.49
N VAL A 44 1.96 3.59 -6.63
CA VAL A 44 2.19 2.15 -6.73
C VAL A 44 0.84 1.44 -6.70
N LEU A 45 0.66 0.48 -7.61
CA LEU A 45 -0.54 -0.36 -7.70
C LEU A 45 -0.15 -1.80 -7.36
N ALA A 46 -1.03 -2.51 -6.64
CA ALA A 46 -0.85 -3.93 -6.36
C ALA A 46 -1.48 -4.76 -7.48
N ASP A 47 -0.65 -5.22 -8.41
CA ASP A 47 -1.02 -5.87 -9.66
C ASP A 47 -0.69 -7.37 -9.67
N ILE A 48 0.17 -7.84 -8.76
CA ILE A 48 0.61 -9.22 -8.71
C ILE A 48 -0.24 -10.00 -7.68
N PRO A 49 -0.99 -11.04 -8.09
CA PRO A 49 -1.77 -11.85 -7.16
C PRO A 49 -0.87 -12.83 -6.37
N ILE A 50 -1.03 -12.85 -5.05
CA ILE A 50 -0.49 -13.89 -4.18
C ILE A 50 -1.53 -15.00 -4.07
N THR A 51 -1.10 -16.24 -4.30
CA THR A 51 -1.93 -17.44 -4.09
C THR A 51 -1.57 -18.14 -2.80
N GLY A 52 -2.57 -18.63 -2.07
CA GLY A 52 -2.40 -19.40 -0.85
C GLY A 52 -3.24 -20.67 -0.86
N LYS A 53 -2.73 -21.74 -0.26
CA LYS A 53 -3.55 -22.92 0.09
C LYS A 53 -4.05 -22.78 1.52
N PRO A 54 -5.25 -23.28 1.84
CA PRO A 54 -5.71 -23.32 3.22
C PRO A 54 -4.78 -24.20 4.05
N THR A 55 -4.68 -23.90 5.35
CA THR A 55 -3.76 -24.58 6.28
C THR A 55 -4.06 -26.08 6.42
N GLU A 56 -5.30 -26.49 6.16
CA GLU A 56 -5.80 -27.86 6.38
C GLU A 56 -5.34 -28.85 5.31
N VAL A 57 -4.91 -28.39 4.12
CA VAL A 57 -4.61 -29.29 3.00
C VAL A 57 -3.13 -29.63 2.91
N ARG A 58 -2.83 -30.91 2.64
CA ARG A 58 -1.48 -31.36 2.30
C ARG A 58 -0.97 -30.71 1.00
N MET A 59 0.34 -30.62 0.87
CA MET A 59 1.01 -30.09 -0.33
C MET A 59 0.68 -30.94 -1.59
N GLY A 60 0.76 -30.33 -2.78
CA GLY A 60 0.33 -30.93 -4.05
C GLY A 60 -1.06 -30.49 -4.53
N ARG A 61 -1.67 -31.18 -5.51
CA ARG A 61 -3.00 -30.87 -6.09
C ARG A 61 -3.16 -29.46 -6.73
N GLY A 62 -2.09 -28.94 -7.33
CA GLY A 62 -2.14 -27.69 -8.11
C GLY A 62 -1.84 -26.41 -7.30
N LYS A 63 -2.09 -25.25 -7.91
CA LYS A 63 -1.87 -23.92 -7.32
C LYS A 63 -3.08 -23.51 -6.47
N GLY A 64 -2.84 -22.82 -5.35
CA GLY A 64 -3.92 -22.32 -4.49
C GLY A 64 -4.68 -21.14 -5.11
N ASN A 65 -5.77 -20.74 -4.46
CA ASN A 65 -6.56 -19.59 -4.89
C ASN A 65 -5.83 -18.27 -4.56
N PRO A 66 -6.04 -17.18 -5.34
CA PRO A 66 -5.55 -15.85 -5.01
C PRO A 66 -6.10 -15.38 -3.65
N THR A 67 -5.23 -15.05 -2.70
CA THR A 67 -5.56 -14.59 -1.34
C THR A 67 -5.22 -13.12 -1.11
N GLY A 68 -4.40 -12.51 -1.96
CA GLY A 68 -4.00 -11.13 -1.82
C GLY A 68 -3.30 -10.57 -3.04
N TRP A 69 -2.92 -9.30 -2.96
CA TRP A 69 -2.24 -8.58 -4.02
C TRP A 69 -1.01 -7.87 -3.45
N ILE A 70 0.09 -7.93 -4.20
CA ILE A 70 1.33 -7.22 -3.91
C ILE A 70 1.74 -6.34 -5.07
N ALA A 71 2.50 -5.32 -4.74
CA ALA A 71 3.25 -4.52 -5.68
C ALA A 71 4.74 -4.84 -5.52
N ARG A 72 5.43 -5.09 -6.64
CA ARG A 72 6.88 -5.16 -6.67
C ARG A 72 7.42 -3.75 -6.92
N VAL A 73 8.29 -3.29 -6.04
CA VAL A 73 8.77 -1.91 -6.03
C VAL A 73 10.27 -1.89 -5.80
N SER A 74 10.96 -0.97 -6.47
CA SER A 74 12.39 -0.81 -6.25
C SER A 74 12.64 -0.06 -4.94
N THR A 75 13.70 -0.43 -4.23
CA THR A 75 14.13 0.29 -3.03
C THR A 75 14.35 1.77 -3.35
N GLY A 76 13.83 2.67 -2.51
CA GLY A 76 13.90 4.12 -2.72
C GLY A 76 12.81 4.70 -3.61
N GLN A 77 11.99 3.87 -4.28
CA GLN A 77 10.83 4.33 -5.04
C GLN A 77 9.82 5.02 -4.10
N SER A 78 9.32 6.19 -4.51
CA SER A 78 8.30 6.91 -3.75
C SER A 78 6.92 6.34 -4.07
N TYR A 79 6.24 5.74 -3.08
CA TYR A 79 4.94 5.09 -3.30
C TYR A 79 3.74 5.96 -2.91
N LEU A 80 3.94 6.91 -2.00
CA LEU A 80 2.92 7.86 -1.59
C LEU A 80 3.52 9.26 -1.55
N LYS A 81 2.88 10.20 -2.24
CA LYS A 81 3.31 11.60 -2.32
C LYS A 81 2.15 12.50 -1.98
N TRP A 82 2.39 13.52 -1.17
CA TRP A 82 1.40 14.54 -0.89
C TRP A 82 2.04 15.93 -0.93
N MET A 83 1.21 16.90 -1.29
CA MET A 83 1.58 18.31 -1.28
C MET A 83 0.85 18.98 -0.12
N VAL A 84 1.63 19.50 0.83
CA VAL A 84 1.18 20.45 1.84
C VAL A 84 1.52 21.84 1.31
#